data_AF-A0A831K2K8-F1
#
_entry.id   AF-A0A831K2K8-F1
#
_cell.length_a   1.000
_cell.length_b   1.000
_cell.length_c   1.000
_cell.angle_alpha   90.00
_cell.angle_beta   90.00
_cell.angle_gamma   90.00
#
_symmetry.space_group_name_H-M   'P 1'
#
loop_
_entity.id
_entity.type
_entity.pdbx_description
1 polymer ?
#
loop_
_entity_poly.entity_id
_entity_poly.type
_entity_poly.pdbx_seq_one_letter_code
_entity_poly.pdbx_strand_id
1 'polypeptide(L)'
;GFLVPKKENLKILGSIWTSSIFSHRAPNGMVQFRTMVGGDGDHESIKLSDDALLDAVQANLDAIVGINGKPTLTKIYRWSRGIPQFKIGHAKIMDKLEKELTQQGNLFITGNAYYGISLNDCIKQSYKVVEQI
;
A
#
# COMPACT_ATOMS: atom_id res chain seq x y z
N GLY A 1 15.90 0.00 -0.42
CA GLY A 1 14.66 0.07 0.38
C GLY A 1 14.64 -1.09 1.36
N PHE A 2 13.76 -1.07 2.34
CA PHE A 2 13.67 -2.13 3.34
C PHE A 2 12.23 -2.33 3.84
N LEU A 3 12.00 -3.48 4.47
CA LEU A 3 10.77 -3.83 5.17
C LEU A 3 11.09 -4.07 6.64
N VAL A 4 10.13 -3.76 7.51
CA VAL A 4 10.23 -3.97 8.95
C VAL A 4 9.28 -5.10 9.35
N PRO A 5 9.80 -6.22 9.89
CA PRO A 5 8.95 -7.26 10.46
C PRO A 5 8.14 -6.75 11.64
N LYS A 6 6.89 -7.23 11.80
CA LYS A 6 6.01 -6.82 12.91
C LYS A 6 6.63 -6.99 14.30
N LYS A 7 7.49 -7.99 14.48
CA LYS A 7 8.17 -8.27 15.76
C LYS A 7 9.11 -7.15 16.24
N GLU A 8 9.56 -6.27 15.35
CA GLU A 8 10.43 -5.14 15.70
C GLU A 8 9.65 -4.01 16.40
N ASN A 9 8.31 -4.10 16.44
CA ASN A 9 7.42 -3.16 17.13
C ASN A 9 7.67 -1.68 16.77
N LEU A 10 8.00 -1.42 15.50
CA LEU A 10 8.17 -0.07 14.96
C LEU A 10 6.88 0.44 14.31
N LYS A 11 6.77 1.76 14.15
CA LYS A 11 5.61 2.38 13.52
C LYS A 11 5.61 2.25 12.00
N ILE A 12 6.79 2.17 11.40
CA ILE A 12 6.91 2.02 9.94
C ILE A 12 6.86 0.54 9.53
N LEU A 13 6.22 0.26 8.40
CA LEU A 13 6.22 -1.06 7.75
C LEU A 13 7.47 -1.27 6.88
N GLY A 14 8.13 -0.18 6.51
CA GLY A 14 9.25 -0.16 5.58
C GLY A 14 9.36 1.17 4.85
N SER A 15 10.44 1.31 4.09
CA SER A 15 10.70 2.51 3.30
C SER A 15 11.37 2.20 1.98
N ILE A 16 10.93 2.89 0.93
CA ILE A 16 11.51 2.83 -0.41
C ILE A 16 12.34 4.09 -0.65
N TRP A 17 13.60 3.91 -1.05
CA TRP A 17 14.46 5.00 -1.56
C TRP A 17 14.06 5.29 -2.99
N THR A 18 13.04 6.13 -3.14
CA THR A 18 12.37 6.38 -4.41
C THR A 18 13.33 7.00 -5.41
N SER A 19 14.18 7.93 -4.97
CA SER A 19 15.19 8.57 -5.82
C SER A 19 16.35 7.64 -6.22
N SER A 20 16.62 6.58 -5.46
CA SER A 20 17.63 5.57 -5.85
C SER A 20 17.12 4.66 -6.97
N ILE A 21 15.80 4.45 -7.05
CA ILE A 21 15.18 3.67 -8.13
C ILE A 21 14.89 4.56 -9.34
N PHE A 22 14.42 5.77 -9.09
CA PHE A 22 14.00 6.74 -10.10
C PHE A 22 14.71 8.07 -9.84
N SER A 23 15.88 8.26 -10.45
CA SER A 23 16.77 9.42 -10.20
C SER A 23 16.08 10.78 -10.34
N HIS A 24 15.12 10.92 -11.26
CA HIS A 24 14.37 12.14 -11.50
C HIS A 24 13.33 12.49 -10.40
N ARG A 25 13.18 11.64 -9.37
CA ARG A 25 12.21 11.84 -8.28
C ARG A 25 12.73 12.70 -7.12
N ALA A 26 14.00 13.09 -7.16
CA ALA A 26 14.58 14.09 -6.27
C ALA A 26 15.56 14.99 -7.04
N PRO A 27 15.70 16.28 -6.66
CA PRO A 27 16.77 17.14 -7.18
C PRO A 27 18.17 16.58 -6.88
N ASN A 28 19.17 17.04 -7.62
CA ASN A 28 20.57 16.71 -7.35
C ASN A 28 20.95 17.07 -5.91
N GLY A 29 21.67 16.17 -5.23
CA GLY A 29 22.05 16.33 -3.83
C GLY A 29 20.93 16.06 -2.82
N MET A 30 19.72 15.67 -3.27
CA MET A 30 18.61 15.30 -2.40
C MET A 30 18.22 13.84 -2.55
N VAL A 31 17.55 13.30 -1.53
CA VAL A 31 17.06 11.93 -1.49
C VAL A 31 15.58 11.90 -1.14
N GLN A 32 14.79 11.08 -1.85
CA GLN A 32 13.37 10.89 -1.56
C GLN A 32 13.11 9.52 -0.95
N PHE A 33 12.49 9.53 0.22
CA PHE A 33 12.00 8.35 0.92
C PHE A 33 10.48 8.27 0.77
N ARG A 34 9.98 7.06 0.54
CA ARG A 34 8.55 6.76 0.66
C ARG A 34 8.38 5.71 1.72
N THR A 35 7.90 6.14 2.88
CA THR A 35 7.71 5.31 4.06
C THR A 35 6.24 4.92 4.20
N MET A 36 5.99 3.66 4.53
CA MET A 36 4.65 3.12 4.72
C MET A 36 4.41 2.93 6.23
N VAL A 37 3.22 3.29 6.70
CA VAL A 37 2.81 3.21 8.10
C VAL A 37 1.41 2.57 8.16
N GLY A 38 1.13 1.80 9.22
CA GLY A 38 -0.18 1.21 9.49
C GLY A 38 -0.32 -0.21 8.95
N GLY A 39 -1.23 -0.42 8.00
CA GLY A 39 -1.59 -1.75 7.50
C GLY A 39 -2.47 -2.54 8.46
N ASP A 40 -2.78 -3.79 8.12
CA ASP A 40 -3.72 -4.66 8.87
C ASP A 40 -3.30 -4.91 10.34
N GLY A 41 -2.04 -4.64 10.67
CA GLY A 41 -1.51 -4.76 12.03
C GLY A 41 -1.61 -3.50 12.90
N ASP A 42 -1.89 -2.33 12.33
CA ASP A 42 -1.99 -1.05 13.07
C ASP A 42 -2.93 -0.06 12.34
N HIS A 43 -4.23 -0.20 12.56
CA HIS A 43 -5.24 0.71 11.99
C HIS A 43 -5.27 2.08 12.67
N GLU A 44 -4.82 2.18 13.91
CA GLU A 44 -4.92 3.41 14.70
C GLU A 44 -3.92 4.46 14.25
N SER A 45 -2.80 4.04 13.64
CA SER A 45 -1.82 4.96 13.05
C SER A 45 -2.42 5.96 12.04
N ILE A 46 -3.56 5.67 11.40
CA ILE A 46 -4.21 6.62 10.49
C ILE A 46 -4.76 7.87 11.19
N LYS A 47 -5.07 7.75 12.49
CA LYS A 47 -5.65 8.81 13.32
C LYS A 47 -4.59 9.76 13.90
N LEU A 48 -3.31 9.41 13.77
CA LEU A 48 -2.22 10.28 14.22
C LEU A 48 -2.24 11.61 13.45
N SER A 49 -1.91 12.69 14.17
CA SER A 49 -1.62 13.98 13.55
C SER A 49 -0.43 13.86 12.61
N ASP A 50 -0.30 14.82 11.68
CA ASP A 50 0.84 14.87 10.75
C ASP A 50 2.17 14.92 11.51
N ASP A 51 2.25 15.73 12.56
CA ASP A 51 3.45 15.87 13.38
C ASP A 51 3.82 14.56 14.09
N ALA A 52 2.85 13.93 14.77
CA ALA A 52 3.11 12.66 15.47
C ALA A 52 3.52 11.53 14.51
N LEU A 53 2.93 11.49 13.32
CA LEU A 53 3.29 10.54 12.27
C LEU A 53 4.72 10.81 11.76
N LEU A 54 5.04 12.07 11.51
CA LEU A 54 6.34 12.48 11.00
C LEU A 54 7.46 12.26 12.01
N ASP A 55 7.22 12.52 13.30
CA ASP A 55 8.17 12.26 14.39
C ASP A 55 8.47 10.76 14.50
N ALA A 56 7.42 9.91 14.46
CA ALA A 56 7.60 8.46 14.51
C ALA A 56 8.39 7.93 13.29
N VAL A 57 8.09 8.44 12.09
CA VAL A 57 8.81 8.07 10.86
C VAL A 57 10.27 8.51 10.92
N GLN A 58 10.56 9.74 11.34
CA GLN A 58 11.94 10.24 11.47
C GLN A 58 12.72 9.42 12.49
N ALA A 59 12.15 9.19 13.68
CA ALA A 59 12.81 8.39 14.72
C ALA A 59 13.15 6.97 14.24
N ASN A 60 12.24 6.32 13.50
CA ASN A 60 12.49 4.98 12.95
C ASN A 60 13.49 5.00 11.79
N LEU A 61 13.48 6.02 10.92
CA LEU A 61 14.46 6.14 9.85
C LEU A 61 15.86 6.44 10.40
N ASP A 62 15.98 7.34 11.38
CA ASP A 62 17.27 7.60 12.03
C ASP A 62 17.85 6.31 12.64
N ALA A 63 17.05 5.59 13.43
CA ALA A 63 17.49 4.35 14.07
C ALA A 63 17.93 3.25 13.09
N ILE A 64 17.32 3.16 11.89
CA ILE A 64 17.58 2.07 10.92
C ILE A 64 18.64 2.46 9.89
N VAL A 65 18.56 3.69 9.35
CA VAL A 65 19.39 4.13 8.22
C VAL A 65 20.35 5.27 8.56
N GLY A 66 20.30 5.81 9.78
CA GLY A 66 21.21 6.86 10.25
C GLY A 66 20.97 8.23 9.59
N ILE A 67 19.75 8.49 9.13
CA ILE A 67 19.41 9.76 8.48
C ILE A 67 18.98 10.76 9.53
N ASN A 68 19.81 11.78 9.69
CA ASN A 68 19.68 12.80 10.69
C ASN A 68 19.17 14.12 10.07
N GLY A 69 18.43 14.89 10.87
CA GLY A 69 17.93 16.21 10.49
C GLY A 69 16.51 16.23 9.95
N LYS A 70 15.97 17.45 9.76
CA LYS A 70 14.58 17.65 9.32
C LYS A 70 14.46 17.50 7.79
N PRO A 71 13.38 16.88 7.29
CA PRO A 71 13.15 16.80 5.85
C PRO A 71 12.88 18.19 5.26
N THR A 72 13.48 18.48 4.09
CA THR A 72 13.23 19.71 3.34
C THR A 72 11.83 19.75 2.73
N LEU A 73 11.23 18.59 2.48
CA LEU A 73 9.88 18.45 1.93
C LEU A 73 9.22 17.20 2.53
N THR A 74 8.01 17.38 3.05
CA THR A 74 7.17 16.28 3.55
C THR A 74 5.82 16.32 2.85
N LYS A 75 5.30 15.15 2.47
CA LYS A 75 3.93 14.99 1.99
C LYS A 75 3.33 13.70 2.52
N ILE A 76 2.21 13.83 3.21
CA ILE A 76 1.51 12.72 3.87
C ILE A 76 0.25 12.40 3.06
N TYR A 77 0.02 11.10 2.82
CA TYR A 77 -1.19 10.59 2.17
C TYR A 77 -1.82 9.54 3.09
N ARG A 78 -3.12 9.65 3.35
CA ARG A 78 -3.88 8.72 4.20
C ARG A 78 -4.89 7.94 3.38
N TRP A 79 -4.92 6.63 3.57
CA TRP A 79 -5.83 5.72 2.88
C TRP A 79 -6.62 4.91 3.91
N SER A 80 -7.81 5.38 4.30
CA SER A 80 -8.66 4.72 5.31
C SER A 80 -9.12 3.33 4.92
N ARG A 81 -9.32 3.12 3.61
CA ARG A 81 -9.57 1.82 2.99
C ARG A 81 -8.56 1.60 1.87
N GLY A 82 -7.31 1.38 2.28
CA GLY A 82 -6.16 1.32 1.37
C GLY A 82 -6.07 0.02 0.57
N ILE A 83 -5.57 -1.05 1.20
CA ILE A 83 -5.27 -2.32 0.53
C ILE A 83 -6.27 -3.39 0.98
N PRO A 84 -7.08 -3.96 0.07
CA PRO A 84 -7.94 -5.10 0.38
C PRO A 84 -7.14 -6.26 0.98
N GLN A 85 -7.69 -6.93 1.99
CA GLN A 85 -7.04 -8.05 2.65
C GLN A 85 -7.74 -9.36 2.26
N PHE A 86 -7.07 -10.17 1.44
CA PHE A 86 -7.58 -11.49 1.07
C PHE A 86 -7.29 -12.47 2.21
N LYS A 87 -8.21 -12.52 3.18
CA LYS A 87 -8.13 -13.45 4.31
C LYS A 87 -8.45 -14.88 3.87
N ILE A 88 -8.19 -15.83 4.75
CA ILE A 88 -8.58 -17.23 4.55
C ILE A 88 -10.08 -17.28 4.24
N GLY A 89 -10.42 -17.93 3.13
CA GLY A 89 -11.80 -18.03 2.64
C GLY A 89 -12.13 -17.08 1.48
N HIS A 90 -11.28 -16.11 1.14
CA HIS A 90 -11.51 -15.17 0.03
C HIS A 90 -11.87 -15.87 -1.29
N ALA A 91 -11.12 -16.92 -1.66
CA ALA A 91 -11.39 -17.70 -2.87
C ALA A 91 -12.81 -18.30 -2.89
N LYS A 92 -13.29 -18.83 -1.75
CA LYS A 92 -14.66 -19.38 -1.66
C LYS A 92 -15.73 -18.30 -1.81
N ILE A 93 -15.45 -17.08 -1.33
CA ILE A 93 -16.34 -15.94 -1.52
C ILE A 93 -16.41 -15.59 -3.01
N MET A 94 -15.28 -15.58 -3.70
CA MET A 94 -15.24 -15.34 -5.15
C MET A 94 -15.98 -16.43 -5.94
N ASP A 95 -15.81 -17.71 -5.61
CA ASP A 95 -16.54 -18.80 -6.26
C ASP A 95 -18.07 -18.67 -6.12
N LYS A 96 -18.53 -18.25 -4.94
CA LYS A 96 -19.96 -17.99 -4.69
C LYS A 96 -20.44 -16.80 -5.50
N LEU A 97 -19.67 -15.71 -5.51
CA LEU A 97 -19.97 -14.48 -6.22
C LEU A 97 -20.09 -14.73 -7.73
N GLU A 98 -19.16 -15.48 -8.33
CA GLU A 98 -19.21 -15.84 -9.76
C GLU A 98 -20.46 -16.64 -10.13
N LYS A 99 -20.85 -17.59 -9.28
CA LYS A 99 -22.09 -18.38 -9.49
C LYS A 99 -23.33 -17.49 -9.47
N GLU A 100 -23.40 -16.56 -8.53
CA GLU A 100 -24.52 -15.62 -8.42
C GLU A 100 -24.56 -14.65 -9.61
N LEU A 101 -23.41 -14.11 -10.02
CA LEU A 101 -23.32 -13.22 -11.18
C LEU A 101 -23.74 -13.88 -12.49
N THR A 102 -23.34 -15.14 -12.69
CA THR A 102 -23.72 -15.93 -13.87
C THR A 102 -25.25 -16.08 -13.98
N GLN A 103 -25.96 -16.16 -12.86
CA GLN A 103 -27.42 -16.26 -12.85
C GLN A 103 -28.13 -14.95 -13.19
N GLN A 104 -27.49 -13.80 -12.95
CA GLN A 104 -28.07 -12.49 -13.24
C GLN A 104 -27.95 -12.11 -14.72
N GLY A 105 -26.93 -12.62 -15.42
CA GLY A 105 -26.65 -12.31 -16.82
C GLY A 105 -26.13 -10.87 -17.02
N ASN A 106 -25.15 -10.69 -17.91
CA ASN A 106 -24.60 -9.38 -18.30
C ASN A 106 -24.15 -8.46 -17.15
N LEU A 107 -23.84 -9.02 -15.98
CA LEU A 107 -23.28 -8.30 -14.84
C LEU A 107 -21.87 -8.82 -14.55
N PHE A 108 -20.90 -7.92 -14.62
CA PHE A 108 -19.48 -8.25 -14.46
C PHE A 108 -18.84 -7.42 -13.34
N ILE A 109 -17.86 -7.99 -12.66
CA ILE A 109 -17.10 -7.33 -11.60
C ILE A 109 -15.60 -7.40 -11.89
N THR A 110 -14.87 -6.37 -11.51
CA THR A 110 -13.40 -6.34 -11.59
C THR A 110 -12.84 -5.33 -10.59
N GLY A 111 -11.52 -5.29 -10.46
CA GLY A 111 -10.79 -4.40 -9.57
C GLY A 111 -10.07 -5.12 -8.44
N ASN A 112 -9.39 -4.32 -7.61
CA ASN A 112 -8.42 -4.81 -6.63
C ASN A 112 -9.02 -5.59 -5.44
N ALA A 113 -10.34 -5.57 -5.30
CA ALA A 113 -11.07 -6.26 -4.23
C ALA A 113 -11.31 -7.75 -4.51
N TYR A 114 -11.14 -8.20 -5.76
CA TYR A 114 -11.61 -9.52 -6.19
C TYR A 114 -10.47 -10.47 -6.54
N TYR A 115 -9.77 -10.22 -7.64
CA TYR A 115 -8.89 -11.23 -8.27
C TYR A 115 -7.42 -10.84 -8.37
N GLY A 116 -7.00 -9.89 -7.54
CA GLY A 116 -5.60 -9.45 -7.41
C GLY A 116 -5.50 -7.97 -7.06
N ILE A 117 -4.57 -7.63 -6.18
CA ILE A 117 -4.46 -6.28 -5.59
C ILE A 117 -3.66 -5.34 -6.48
N SER A 118 -2.69 -5.88 -7.24
CA SER A 118 -1.72 -5.08 -7.97
C SER A 118 -2.32 -4.40 -9.19
N LEU A 119 -1.64 -3.35 -9.68
CA LEU A 119 -2.00 -2.70 -10.94
C LEU A 119 -2.03 -3.69 -12.11
N ASN A 120 -1.02 -4.55 -12.20
CA ASN A 120 -0.91 -5.55 -13.27
C ASN A 120 -2.08 -6.55 -13.22
N ASP A 121 -2.47 -6.99 -12.02
CA ASP A 121 -3.63 -7.87 -11.87
C ASP A 121 -4.91 -7.16 -12.27
N CYS A 122 -5.11 -5.92 -11.84
CA CYS A 122 -6.29 -5.13 -12.22
C CYS A 122 -6.40 -5.00 -13.74
N ILE A 123 -5.28 -4.71 -14.44
CA ILE A 123 -5.24 -4.62 -15.90
C ILE A 123 -5.55 -5.98 -16.54
N LYS A 124 -4.92 -7.06 -16.07
CA LYS A 124 -5.16 -8.40 -16.58
C LYS A 124 -6.63 -8.80 -16.43
N GLN A 125 -7.23 -8.49 -15.28
CA GLN A 125 -8.62 -8.80 -14.99
C GLN A 125 -9.59 -7.92 -15.77
N SER A 126 -9.26 -6.66 -16.04
CA SER A 126 -10.09 -5.82 -16.91
C SER A 126 -10.16 -6.39 -18.33
N TYR A 127 -9.06 -6.88 -18.90
CA TYR A 127 -9.08 -7.52 -20.22
C TYR A 127 -9.93 -8.78 -20.24
N LYS A 128 -9.81 -9.64 -19.22
CA LYS A 128 -10.64 -10.84 -19.10
C LYS A 128 -12.14 -10.56 -19.03
N VAL A 129 -12.54 -9.48 -18.37
CA VAL A 129 -13.96 -9.09 -18.31
C VAL A 129 -14.43 -8.61 -19.68
N VAL A 130 -13.62 -7.83 -20.40
CA VAL A 130 -13.97 -7.36 -21.75
C VAL A 130 -14.18 -8.53 -22.72
N GLU A 131 -13.41 -9.62 -22.60
CA GLU A 131 -13.57 -10.82 -23.42
C GLU A 131 -14.91 -11.57 -23.18
N GLN A 132 -15.62 -11.25 -22.09
CA GLN A 132 -16.90 -11.88 -21.72
C GLN A 132 -18.11 -11.01 -22.10
N ILE A 133 -17.89 -9.79 -22.59
CA ILE A 133 -18.91 -8.85 -23.08
C ILE A 133 -19.09 -9.05 -24.58
#